data_AF-Q6N846-F1
#
_entry.id   AF-Q6N846-F1
#
_cell.length_a   1.000
_cell.length_b   1.000
_cell.length_c   1.000
_cell.angle_alpha   90.00
_cell.angle_beta   90.00
_cell.angle_gamma   90.00
#
_symmetry.space_group_name_H-M   'P 1'
#
loop_
_entity.id
_entity.type
_entity.pdbx_description
1 polymer ?
#
loop_
_entity_poly.entity_id
_entity_poly.type
_entity_poly.pdbx_seq_one_letter_code
_entity_poly.pdbx_strand_id
1 'polypeptide(L)'
;MTDQITTVVDVRLFPRPLRHPIVFSLFDQLTPERGLELVSDHDPRPLRYLFDVKRPGSFCWNYLENGPATWRVSIRKALHVPHREAALG
;
A
#
# COMPACT_ATOMS: atom_id res chain seq x y z
N MET A 1 8.25 -14.41 -8.25
CA MET A 1 7.46 -14.18 -7.02
C MET A 1 6.17 -13.50 -7.43
N THR A 2 5.08 -14.26 -7.46
CA THR A 2 3.76 -13.79 -7.91
C THR A 2 3.18 -12.85 -6.86
N ASP A 3 2.59 -11.73 -7.30
CA ASP A 3 1.90 -10.80 -6.40
C ASP A 3 0.63 -11.48 -5.85
N GLN A 4 0.65 -11.91 -4.57
CA GLN A 4 -0.49 -12.54 -3.92
C GLN A 4 -1.43 -11.46 -3.38
N ILE A 5 -2.17 -10.82 -4.28
CA ILE A 5 -3.22 -9.86 -3.93
C ILE A 5 -4.37 -10.63 -3.28
N THR A 6 -4.68 -10.32 -2.03
CA THR A 6 -5.79 -10.93 -1.29
C THR A 6 -6.89 -9.94 -0.94
N THR A 7 -6.59 -8.66 -1.03
CA THR A 7 -7.51 -7.58 -0.71
C THR A 7 -7.53 -6.59 -1.86
N VAL A 8 -8.71 -6.09 -2.23
CA VAL A 8 -8.88 -5.05 -3.26
C VAL A 8 -9.68 -3.91 -2.66
N VAL A 9 -9.25 -2.68 -2.88
CA VAL A 9 -9.96 -1.46 -2.48
C VAL A 9 -10.06 -0.48 -3.64
N ASP A 10 -11.29 -0.14 -4.02
CA ASP A 10 -11.56 0.95 -4.93
C ASP A 10 -11.85 2.23 -4.16
N VAL A 11 -10.85 3.11 -4.08
CA VAL A 11 -10.98 4.35 -3.30
C VAL A 11 -11.94 5.36 -3.93
N ARG A 12 -12.34 5.16 -5.20
CA ARG A 12 -13.31 6.01 -5.89
C ARG A 12 -14.70 5.90 -5.27
N LEU A 13 -14.98 4.79 -4.61
CA LEU A 13 -16.24 4.53 -3.89
C LEU A 13 -16.35 5.27 -2.55
N PHE A 14 -15.27 5.93 -2.09
CA PHE A 14 -15.23 6.58 -0.79
C PHE A 14 -15.01 8.09 -0.91
N PRO A 15 -15.58 8.90 0.01
CA PRO A 15 -15.26 10.32 0.15
C PRO A 15 -13.77 10.56 0.30
N ARG A 16 -13.25 11.62 -0.32
CA ARG A 16 -11.80 11.98 -0.31
C ARG A 16 -11.14 11.89 1.08
N PRO A 17 -11.75 12.41 2.17
CA PRO A 17 -11.12 12.33 3.50
C PRO A 17 -10.95 10.92 4.05
N LEU A 18 -11.76 9.96 3.59
CA LEU A 18 -11.76 8.58 4.08
C LEU A 18 -10.82 7.66 3.28
N ARG A 19 -10.41 8.07 2.07
CA ARG A 19 -9.59 7.23 1.18
C ARG A 19 -8.29 6.77 1.84
N HIS A 20 -7.49 7.70 2.37
CA HIS A 20 -6.21 7.33 3.01
C HIS A 20 -6.42 6.48 4.27
N PRO A 21 -7.27 6.85 5.26
CA PRO A 21 -7.53 6.02 6.43
C PRO A 21 -7.90 4.57 6.10
N ILE A 22 -8.77 4.37 5.10
CA ILE A 22 -9.20 3.03 4.67
C ILE A 22 -8.02 2.23 4.11
N VAL A 23 -7.23 2.81 3.20
CA VAL A 23 -6.09 2.12 2.60
C VAL A 23 -5.05 1.71 3.65
N PHE A 24 -4.73 2.60 4.60
CA PHE A 24 -3.81 2.27 5.70
C PHE A 24 -4.37 1.18 6.61
N SER A 25 -5.65 1.28 6.99
CA SER A 25 -6.29 0.27 7.84
C SER A 25 -6.29 -1.11 7.19
N LEU A 26 -6.60 -1.19 5.89
CA LEU A 26 -6.57 -2.46 5.14
C LEU A 26 -5.15 -3.00 5.02
N PHE A 27 -4.16 -2.15 4.72
CA PHE A 27 -2.77 -2.55 4.62
C PHE A 27 -2.22 -3.09 5.97
N ASP A 28 -2.53 -2.41 7.08
CA ASP A 28 -2.04 -2.79 8.40
C ASP A 28 -2.56 -4.18 8.82
N GLN A 29 -3.78 -4.54 8.40
CA GLN A 29 -4.41 -5.84 8.62
C GLN A 29 -3.85 -6.98 7.75
N LEU A 30 -3.06 -6.68 6.71
CA LEU A 30 -2.44 -7.73 5.90
C LEU A 30 -1.46 -8.57 6.73
N THR A 31 -1.48 -9.88 6.52
CA THR A 31 -0.38 -10.75 6.96
C THR A 31 0.86 -10.49 6.08
N PRO A 32 2.07 -10.86 6.54
CA PRO A 32 3.25 -10.86 5.68
C PRO A 32 2.99 -11.57 4.35
N GLU A 33 3.66 -11.12 3.29
CA GLU A 33 3.57 -11.66 1.91
C GLU A 33 2.25 -11.44 1.17
N ARG A 34 1.22 -10.88 1.83
CA ARG A 34 -0.05 -10.53 1.17
C ARG A 34 -0.03 -9.11 0.61
N GLY A 35 -0.88 -8.91 -0.40
CA GLY A 35 -1.02 -7.64 -1.11
C GLY A 35 -2.43 -7.05 -1.03
N LEU A 36 -2.47 -5.72 -1.01
CA LEU A 36 -3.64 -4.90 -1.25
C LEU A 36 -3.54 -4.32 -2.66
N GLU A 37 -4.54 -4.56 -3.50
CA GLU A 37 -4.73 -3.80 -4.72
C GLU A 37 -5.53 -2.53 -4.44
N LEU A 38 -4.96 -1.38 -4.79
CA LEU A 38 -5.58 -0.08 -4.76
C LEU A 38 -6.04 0.32 -6.17
N VAL A 39 -7.31 0.66 -6.32
CA VAL A 39 -7.89 1.22 -7.54
C VAL A 39 -8.26 2.69 -7.33
N SER A 40 -7.76 3.59 -8.19
CA SER A 40 -7.89 5.04 -8.05
C SER A 40 -8.25 5.73 -9.38
N ASP A 41 -8.88 6.91 -9.28
CA ASP A 41 -9.24 7.79 -10.40
C ASP A 41 -8.06 8.67 -10.88
N HIS A 42 -6.95 8.68 -10.14
CA HIS A 42 -5.73 9.38 -10.48
C HIS A 42 -4.51 8.66 -9.88
N ASP A 43 -3.33 9.07 -10.34
CA ASP A 43 -2.05 8.56 -9.85
C ASP A 43 -1.93 8.70 -8.31
N PRO A 44 -1.83 7.58 -7.57
CA PRO A 44 -1.70 7.58 -6.11
C PRO A 44 -0.29 7.95 -5.58
N ARG A 45 0.58 8.56 -6.38
CA ARG A 45 1.89 9.11 -5.93
C ARG A 45 1.87 9.80 -4.55
N PRO A 46 0.93 10.72 -4.23
CA PRO A 46 0.90 11.34 -2.91
C PRO A 46 0.70 10.34 -1.76
N LEU A 47 -0.10 9.30 -1.99
CA LEU A 47 -0.32 8.23 -1.03
C LEU A 47 0.93 7.38 -0.87
N ARG A 48 1.65 7.07 -1.95
CA ARG A 48 2.95 6.36 -1.89
C ARG A 48 3.93 7.08 -0.98
N TYR A 49 4.11 8.40 -1.16
CA TYR A 49 5.01 9.18 -0.31
C TYR A 49 4.58 9.13 1.17
N LEU A 50 3.27 9.11 1.43
CA LEU A 50 2.77 8.98 2.80
C LEU A 50 3.06 7.59 3.39
N PHE A 51 3.09 6.53 2.58
CA PHE A 51 3.55 5.21 2.98
C PHE A 51 5.04 5.17 3.28
N ASP A 52 5.88 5.81 2.45
CA ASP A 52 7.33 5.92 2.70
C ASP A 52 7.63 6.56 4.06
N VAL A 53 6.83 7.56 4.47
CA VAL A 53 6.94 8.22 5.78
C VAL A 53 6.38 7.36 6.92
N LYS A 54 5.18 6.78 6.77
CA LYS A 54 4.46 6.12 7.88
C LYS A 54 4.81 4.65 8.06
N ARG A 55 5.29 3.98 7.03
CA ARG A 55 5.58 2.53 6.99
C ARG A 55 6.95 2.28 6.33
N PRO A 56 8.02 2.98 6.74
CA PRO A 56 9.31 2.90 6.08
C PRO A 56 9.81 1.44 6.04
N GLY A 57 10.25 0.99 4.86
CA GLY A 57 10.78 -0.37 4.65
C GLY A 57 9.78 -1.51 4.84
N SER A 58 8.50 -1.23 5.11
CA SER A 58 7.51 -2.25 5.45
C SER A 58 6.62 -2.66 4.29
N PHE A 59 6.79 -2.07 3.11
CA PHE A 59 5.95 -2.33 1.94
C PHE A 59 6.74 -2.37 0.63
N CYS A 60 6.16 -3.04 -0.37
CA CYS A 60 6.53 -2.93 -1.77
C CYS A 60 5.38 -2.25 -2.53
N TRP A 61 5.73 -1.45 -3.53
CA TRP A 61 4.77 -0.70 -4.37
C TRP A 61 5.00 -1.04 -5.83
N ASN A 62 3.98 -1.60 -6.49
CA ASN A 62 4.04 -1.95 -7.90
C ASN A 62 2.82 -1.43 -8.64
N TYR A 63 3.02 -0.78 -9.78
CA TYR A 63 1.91 -0.42 -10.66
C TYR A 63 1.45 -1.65 -11.44
N LEU A 64 0.14 -1.89 -11.42
CA LEU A 64 -0.54 -2.90 -12.22
C LEU A 64 -1.14 -2.27 -13.48
N GLU A 65 -1.60 -1.01 -13.36
CA GLU A 65 -2.16 -0.22 -14.46
C GLU A 65 -1.83 1.27 -14.24
N ASN A 66 -1.35 1.93 -15.30
CA ASN A 66 -0.86 3.31 -15.28
C ASN A 66 -1.77 4.26 -16.07
N GLY A 67 -3.05 4.35 -15.72
CA GLY A 67 -3.96 5.37 -16.26
C GLY A 67 -4.11 5.36 -17.80
N PRO A 68 -4.76 6.39 -18.38
CA PRO A 68 -5.43 7.51 -17.70
C PRO A 68 -6.84 7.15 -17.18
N ALA A 69 -7.43 6.05 -17.65
CA ALA A 69 -8.80 5.67 -17.28
C ALA A 69 -8.90 5.15 -15.85
N THR A 70 -7.96 4.30 -15.42
CA THR A 70 -7.89 3.75 -14.06
C THR A 70 -6.43 3.60 -13.65
N TRP A 71 -6.14 3.84 -12.37
CA TRP A 71 -4.83 3.58 -11.78
C TRP A 71 -4.96 2.40 -10.82
N ARG A 72 -4.14 1.37 -11.03
CA ARG A 72 -4.12 0.16 -10.17
C ARG A 72 -2.73 -0.05 -9.63
N VAL A 73 -2.63 -0.25 -8.33
CA VAL A 73 -1.36 -0.46 -7.62
C VAL A 73 -1.49 -1.66 -6.71
N SER A 74 -0.50 -2.55 -6.73
CA SER A 74 -0.29 -3.51 -5.63
C SER A 74 0.61 -2.90 -4.56
N ILE A 75 0.11 -2.93 -3.33
CA ILE A 75 0.81 -2.56 -2.10
C ILE A 75 0.97 -3.83 -1.27
N ARG A 76 2.17 -4.40 -1.27
CA ARG A 76 2.47 -5.65 -0.54
C ARG A 76 3.20 -5.39 0.76
N LYS A 77 2.92 -6.20 1.78
CA LYS A 77 3.67 -6.18 3.04
C LYS A 77 5.03 -6.85 2.83
N ALA A 78 6.12 -6.16 3.20
CA ALA A 78 7.47 -6.68 3.02
C ALA A 78 7.72 -7.91 3.91
N LEU A 79 8.45 -8.88 3.37
CA LEU A 79 8.82 -10.14 4.03
C LEU A 79 9.72 -9.97 5.25
N HIS A 80 10.53 -8.92 5.24
CA HIS A 80 11.52 -8.64 6.25
C HIS A 80 11.31 -7.23 6.78
N VAL A 81 10.88 -7.14 8.04
CA VAL A 81 11.08 -5.94 8.85
C VAL A 81 12.37 -6.23 9.62
N PRO A 82 13.54 -5.69 9.23
CA PRO A 82 14.65 -5.70 10.15
C PRO A 82 14.19 -4.89 11.35
N HIS A 83 13.96 -5.56 12.47
CA HIS A 83 13.97 -4.89 13.75
C HIS A 83 15.38 -4.32 13.85
N ARG A 84 15.56 -3.00 13.65
CA ARG A 84 16.78 -2.37 14.12
C ARG A 84 16.77 -2.62 15.63
N GLU A 85 17.62 -3.53 16.09
CA GLU A 85 18.09 -3.48 17.46
C GLU A 85 18.49 -2.02 17.71
N ALA A 86 17.84 -1.40 18.69
CA ALA A 86 18.49 -0.35 19.43
C ALA A 86 19.65 -1.02 20.17
N ALA A 87 20.75 -1.30 19.44
CA ALA A 87 22.07 -1.46 20.03
C ALA A 87 22.44 -0.06 20.54
N LEU A 88 22.19 0.19 21.82
CA LEU A 88 23.14 0.06 22.94
C LEU A 88 24.16 1.21 22.93
N GLY A 89 24.29 1.89 24.06
CA GLY A 89 25.37 2.84 24.31
C GLY A 89 24.94 3.97 25.21
#